data_AF-A0A918DSD6-F1
#
_entry.id   AF-A0A918DSD6-F1
#
_cell.length_a   1.000
_cell.length_b   1.000
_cell.length_c   1.000
_cell.angle_alpha   90.00
_cell.angle_beta   90.00
_cell.angle_gamma   90.00
#
_symmetry.space_group_name_H-M   'P 1'
#
loop_
_entity.id
_entity.type
_entity.pdbx_description
1 polymer ?
#
loop_
_entity_poly.entity_id
_entity_poly.type
_entity_poly.pdbx_seq_one_letter_code
_entity_poly.pdbx_strand_id
1 'polypeptide(L)'
;MIYEASKKGVALLAAITPNTLIPKLGEKVTSEKVEFYIWAEIYLTLRLIFSVVAVCFLPKLLAVGIVIGVIQAGSLIYLLKIVFPEEKRGLRDPARSLFFALGHYLEIGFSMAYIYWSWGEFSRDIIGRIDSVYYSFVTMTTLGYGDIYPKSDLTKILATGQTLVGMFMFAIVIGLFLSRSSQEH
;
A
#
# COMPACT_ATOMS: atom_id res chain seq x y z
N MET A 1 13.60 -25.05 3.08
CA MET A 1 12.37 -25.57 2.44
C MET A 1 11.21 -24.57 2.54
N ILE A 2 10.84 -24.12 3.76
CA ILE A 2 9.72 -23.17 3.97
C ILE A 2 9.94 -21.83 3.25
N TYR A 3 11.12 -21.22 3.39
CA TYR A 3 11.44 -19.94 2.74
C TYR A 3 11.23 -19.95 1.22
N GLU A 4 11.77 -20.96 0.53
CA GLU A 4 11.62 -21.11 -0.93
C GLU A 4 10.16 -21.36 -1.35
N ALA A 5 9.39 -22.09 -0.55
CA ALA A 5 7.97 -22.29 -0.79
C ALA A 5 7.19 -20.97 -0.65
N SER A 6 7.45 -20.19 0.41
CA SER A 6 6.83 -18.87 0.61
C SER A 6 7.17 -17.92 -0.53
N LYS A 7 8.44 -17.87 -0.93
CA LYS A 7 8.94 -17.07 -2.06
C LYS A 7 8.19 -17.37 -3.36
N LYS A 8 8.06 -18.65 -3.73
CA LYS A 8 7.30 -19.08 -4.92
C LYS A 8 5.80 -18.76 -4.79
N GLY A 9 5.22 -18.95 -3.61
CA GLY A 9 3.82 -18.62 -3.35
C GLY A 9 3.52 -17.14 -3.54
N VAL A 10 4.38 -16.26 -3.00
CA VAL A 10 4.26 -14.80 -3.18
C VAL A 10 4.40 -14.41 -4.66
N ALA A 11 5.34 -15.01 -5.40
CA ALA A 11 5.50 -14.74 -6.82
C ALA A 11 4.25 -15.12 -7.64
N LEU A 12 3.68 -16.30 -7.37
CA LEU A 12 2.45 -16.77 -8.02
C LEU A 12 1.27 -15.83 -7.72
N LEU A 13 1.08 -15.45 -6.45
CA LEU A 13 0.04 -14.51 -6.06
C LEU A 13 0.23 -13.15 -6.72
N ALA A 14 1.46 -12.63 -6.73
CA ALA A 14 1.76 -11.34 -7.35
C ALA A 14 1.45 -11.33 -8.85
N ALA A 15 1.66 -12.45 -9.55
CA ALA A 15 1.43 -12.56 -10.99
C ALA A 15 -0.04 -12.34 -11.39
N ILE A 16 -0.98 -12.66 -10.50
CA ILE A 16 -2.43 -12.50 -10.73
C ILE A 16 -3.01 -11.20 -10.16
N THR A 17 -2.21 -10.40 -9.47
CA THR A 17 -2.69 -9.11 -8.94
C THR A 17 -2.86 -8.06 -10.04
N PRO A 18 -3.77 -7.10 -9.87
CA PRO A 18 -3.85 -5.92 -10.73
C PRO A 18 -2.52 -5.17 -10.89
N ASN A 19 -1.65 -5.19 -9.87
CA ASN A 19 -0.32 -4.57 -9.89
C ASN A 19 0.62 -5.17 -10.94
N THR A 20 0.36 -6.40 -11.41
CA THR A 20 1.09 -7.04 -12.51
C THR A 20 0.27 -7.06 -13.80
N LEU A 21 -1.02 -7.34 -13.70
CA LEU A 21 -1.89 -7.53 -14.88
C LEU A 21 -2.12 -6.22 -15.65
N ILE A 22 -2.40 -5.12 -14.95
CA ILE A 22 -2.67 -3.82 -15.61
C ILE A 22 -1.42 -3.29 -16.32
N PRO A 23 -0.23 -3.33 -15.73
CA PRO A 23 0.95 -2.89 -16.45
C PRO A 23 1.33 -3.76 -17.65
N LYS A 24 1.18 -5.10 -17.56
CA LYS A 24 1.34 -6.00 -18.72
C LYS A 24 0.35 -5.69 -19.84
N LEU A 25 -0.91 -5.40 -19.49
CA LEU A 25 -1.91 -5.02 -20.46
C LEU A 25 -1.53 -3.70 -21.15
N GLY A 26 -1.09 -2.71 -20.37
CA GLY A 26 -0.64 -1.42 -20.90
C GLY A 26 0.51 -1.57 -21.91
N GLU A 27 1.55 -2.32 -21.54
CA GLU A 27 2.69 -2.62 -22.42
C GLU A 27 2.24 -3.24 -23.74
N LYS A 28 1.37 -4.26 -23.67
CA LYS A 28 0.78 -4.92 -24.85
C LYS A 28 -0.06 -3.96 -25.71
N VAL A 29 -0.90 -3.14 -25.10
CA VAL A 29 -1.75 -2.16 -25.80
C VAL A 29 -0.90 -1.10 -26.51
N THR A 30 0.26 -0.74 -25.95
CA THR A 30 1.21 0.17 -26.59
C THR A 30 2.11 -0.48 -27.63
N SER A 31 1.90 -1.77 -27.95
CA SER A 31 2.81 -2.55 -28.80
C SER A 31 4.26 -2.43 -28.35
N GLU A 32 4.48 -2.53 -27.02
CA GLU A 32 5.79 -2.48 -26.36
C GLU A 32 6.55 -1.14 -26.54
N LYS A 33 5.87 -0.08 -27.00
CA LYS A 33 6.44 1.28 -27.07
C LYS A 33 6.61 1.93 -25.69
N VAL A 34 5.83 1.50 -24.71
CA VAL A 34 5.90 1.97 -23.32
C VAL A 34 6.22 0.79 -22.43
N GLU A 35 7.31 0.91 -21.68
CA GLU A 35 7.83 -0.17 -20.85
C GLU A 35 6.91 -0.49 -19.66
N PHE A 36 6.90 -1.76 -19.23
CA PHE A 36 6.11 -2.24 -18.08
C PHE A 36 6.21 -1.37 -16.82
N TYR A 37 7.41 -0.89 -16.45
CA TYR A 37 7.58 -0.12 -15.22
C TYR A 37 6.86 1.23 -15.26
N ILE A 38 6.78 1.88 -16.43
CA ILE A 38 6.07 3.15 -16.61
C ILE A 38 4.59 2.94 -16.34
N TRP A 39 4.03 1.85 -16.87
CA TRP A 39 2.65 1.49 -16.60
C TRP A 39 2.40 1.14 -15.12
N ALA A 40 3.36 0.52 -14.45
CA ALA A 40 3.27 0.26 -13.02
C ALA A 40 3.29 1.56 -12.19
N GLU A 41 4.10 2.56 -12.58
CA GLU A 41 4.13 3.90 -11.96
C GLU A 41 2.82 4.66 -12.17
N ILE A 42 2.29 4.65 -13.40
CA ILE A 42 0.98 5.22 -13.72
C ILE A 42 -0.11 4.55 -12.88
N TYR A 43 -0.11 3.22 -12.81
CA TYR A 43 -1.13 2.48 -12.07
C TYR A 43 -1.07 2.74 -10.56
N LEU A 44 0.12 2.83 -9.96
CA LEU A 44 0.28 3.23 -8.56
C LEU A 44 -0.26 4.65 -8.33
N THR A 45 0.08 5.59 -9.22
CA THR A 45 -0.36 6.99 -9.13
C THR A 45 -1.89 7.10 -9.22
N LEU A 46 -2.51 6.38 -10.16
CA LEU A 46 -3.96 6.34 -10.31
C LEU A 46 -4.67 5.80 -9.06
N ARG A 47 -4.12 4.74 -8.45
CA ARG A 47 -4.67 4.22 -7.19
C ARG A 47 -4.53 5.20 -6.03
N LEU A 48 -3.39 5.86 -5.90
CA LEU A 48 -3.20 6.90 -4.89
C LEU A 48 -4.21 8.04 -5.08
N ILE A 49 -4.39 8.53 -6.31
CA ILE A 49 -5.40 9.54 -6.62
C ILE A 49 -6.79 9.04 -6.24
N PHE A 50 -7.14 7.81 -6.61
CA PHE A 50 -8.42 7.21 -6.24
C PHE A 50 -8.62 7.16 -4.72
N SER A 51 -7.63 6.75 -3.94
CA SER A 51 -7.72 6.68 -2.47
C SER A 51 -7.90 8.04 -1.83
N VAL A 52 -7.22 9.07 -2.34
CA VAL A 52 -7.41 10.46 -1.90
C VAL A 52 -8.81 10.96 -2.28
N VAL A 53 -9.26 10.72 -3.51
CA VAL A 53 -10.60 11.10 -3.96
C VAL A 53 -11.68 10.38 -3.16
N ALA A 54 -11.47 9.11 -2.82
CA ALA A 54 -12.39 8.31 -2.02
C ALA A 54 -12.61 8.94 -0.65
N VAL A 55 -11.54 9.20 0.11
CA VAL A 55 -11.65 9.78 1.46
C VAL A 55 -12.14 11.22 1.44
N CYS A 56 -11.82 12.02 0.41
CA CYS A 56 -12.20 13.43 0.36
C CYS A 56 -13.62 13.68 -0.16
N PHE A 57 -14.07 12.93 -1.17
CA PHE A 57 -15.27 13.28 -1.93
C PHE A 57 -16.31 12.17 -2.02
N LEU A 58 -15.90 10.89 -2.04
CA LEU A 58 -16.88 9.81 -2.24
C LEU A 58 -17.75 9.62 -0.98
N PRO A 59 -19.05 9.28 -1.16
CA PRO A 59 -19.93 8.94 -0.06
C PRO A 59 -19.61 7.54 0.49
N LYS A 60 -20.12 7.24 1.68
CA LYS A 60 -19.97 5.92 2.32
C LYS A 60 -20.71 4.85 1.51
N LEU A 61 -19.98 4.16 0.63
CA LEU A 61 -20.51 3.10 -0.23
C LEU A 61 -19.71 1.81 -0.07
N LEU A 62 -20.39 0.69 0.18
CA LEU A 62 -19.77 -0.63 0.31
C LEU A 62 -18.91 -0.99 -0.91
N ALA A 63 -19.38 -0.65 -2.13
CA ALA A 63 -18.63 -0.88 -3.36
C ALA A 63 -17.25 -0.21 -3.35
N VAL A 64 -17.14 1.03 -2.86
CA VAL A 64 -15.86 1.74 -2.74
C VAL A 64 -14.97 1.05 -1.69
N GLY A 65 -15.55 0.59 -0.58
CA GLY A 65 -14.84 -0.20 0.43
C GLY A 65 -14.28 -1.50 -0.13
N ILE A 66 -15.03 -2.21 -0.98
CA ILE A 66 -14.58 -3.43 -1.67
C ILE A 66 -13.42 -3.11 -2.63
N VAL A 67 -13.54 -2.04 -3.42
CA VAL A 67 -12.47 -1.60 -4.34
C VAL A 67 -11.19 -1.30 -3.55
N ILE A 68 -11.30 -0.58 -2.43
CA ILE A 68 -10.17 -0.33 -1.54
C ILE A 68 -9.60 -1.65 -0.98
N GLY A 69 -10.44 -2.58 -0.55
CA GLY A 69 -9.99 -3.91 -0.09
C GLY A 69 -9.16 -4.65 -1.15
N VAL A 70 -9.59 -4.64 -2.41
CA VAL A 70 -8.85 -5.23 -3.53
C VAL A 70 -7.53 -4.51 -3.77
N ILE A 71 -7.53 -3.17 -3.74
CA ILE A 71 -6.30 -2.37 -3.86
C ILE A 71 -5.32 -2.74 -2.76
N GLN A 72 -5.78 -2.81 -1.50
CA GLN A 72 -4.94 -3.11 -0.34
C GLN A 72 -4.36 -4.52 -0.39
N ALA A 73 -5.15 -5.52 -0.78
CA ALA A 73 -4.65 -6.88 -0.99
C ALA A 73 -3.52 -6.90 -2.05
N GLY A 74 -3.72 -6.20 -3.17
CA GLY A 74 -2.69 -6.07 -4.21
C GLY A 74 -1.44 -5.34 -3.73
N SER A 75 -1.59 -4.28 -2.95
CA SER A 75 -0.48 -3.54 -2.34
C SER A 75 0.31 -4.42 -1.36
N LEU A 76 -0.34 -5.16 -0.46
CA LEU A 76 0.34 -6.07 0.48
C LEU A 76 1.12 -7.19 -0.22
N ILE A 77 0.52 -7.80 -1.26
CA ILE A 77 1.22 -8.83 -2.05
C ILE A 77 2.45 -8.24 -2.76
N TYR A 78 2.35 -7.01 -3.27
CA TYR A 78 3.49 -6.33 -3.88
C TYR A 78 4.61 -6.06 -2.86
N LEU A 79 4.28 -5.63 -1.64
CA LEU A 79 5.26 -5.45 -0.56
C LEU A 79 5.95 -6.75 -0.18
N LEU A 80 5.19 -7.86 -0.09
CA LEU A 80 5.78 -9.18 0.13
C LEU A 80 6.72 -9.57 -1.01
N LYS A 81 6.40 -9.24 -2.26
CA LYS A 81 7.32 -9.45 -3.40
C LYS A 81 8.61 -8.63 -3.29
N ILE A 82 8.57 -7.47 -2.64
CA ILE A 82 9.79 -6.70 -2.33
C ILE A 82 10.65 -7.46 -1.30
N VAL A 83 10.03 -8.02 -0.26
CA VAL A 83 10.72 -8.73 0.82
C VAL A 83 11.25 -10.10 0.38
N PHE A 84 10.52 -10.80 -0.48
CA PHE A 84 10.85 -12.14 -1.00
C PHE A 84 11.11 -12.11 -2.53
N PRO A 85 12.22 -11.50 -3.00
CA PRO A 85 12.48 -11.34 -4.43
C PRO A 85 12.82 -12.69 -5.11
N GLU A 86 12.18 -12.97 -6.26
CA GLU A 86 12.35 -14.21 -7.04
C GLU A 86 13.75 -14.33 -7.67
N GLU A 87 14.18 -13.26 -8.34
CA GLU A 87 15.51 -13.14 -8.92
C GLU A 87 16.47 -12.43 -7.95
N LYS A 88 17.78 -12.66 -8.11
CA LYS A 88 18.80 -11.79 -7.48
C LYS A 88 18.54 -10.38 -8.00
N ARG A 89 17.86 -9.56 -7.22
CA ARG A 89 17.74 -8.13 -7.47
C ARG A 89 19.16 -7.56 -7.54
N GLY A 90 19.69 -7.43 -8.74
CA GLY A 90 20.27 -6.14 -9.06
C GLY A 90 19.12 -5.16 -8.87
N LEU A 91 19.14 -4.39 -7.79
CA LEU A 91 18.36 -3.16 -7.73
C LEU A 91 18.84 -2.33 -8.91
N ARG A 92 18.31 -2.57 -10.12
CA ARG A 92 18.72 -1.87 -11.34
C ARG A 92 18.49 -0.37 -11.17
N ASP A 93 17.55 0.01 -10.30
CA ASP A 93 17.27 1.39 -9.90
C ASP A 93 16.67 1.44 -8.46
N PRO A 94 17.48 1.72 -7.42
CA PRO A 94 16.99 1.93 -6.05
C PRO A 94 16.01 3.11 -5.93
N ALA A 95 16.14 4.13 -6.78
CA ALA A 95 15.27 5.32 -6.75
C ALA A 95 13.83 4.96 -7.10
N ARG A 96 13.63 4.12 -8.12
CA ARG A 96 12.30 3.61 -8.46
C ARG A 96 11.71 2.74 -7.36
N SER A 97 12.51 1.87 -6.75
CA SER A 97 12.05 1.04 -5.63
C SER A 97 11.57 1.91 -4.46
N LEU A 98 12.28 3.00 -4.19
CA LEU A 98 11.89 4.00 -3.19
C LEU A 98 10.59 4.72 -3.59
N PHE A 99 10.43 5.13 -4.86
CA PHE A 99 9.19 5.71 -5.37
C PHE A 99 7.99 4.78 -5.14
N PHE A 100 8.12 3.48 -5.48
CA PHE A 100 7.06 2.50 -5.24
C PHE A 100 6.75 2.33 -3.76
N ALA A 101 7.77 2.25 -2.90
CA ALA A 101 7.58 2.10 -1.46
C ALA A 101 6.86 3.32 -0.85
N LEU A 102 7.29 4.54 -1.19
CA LEU A 102 6.65 5.77 -0.71
C LEU A 102 5.22 5.92 -1.26
N GLY A 103 5.01 5.62 -2.54
CA GLY A 103 3.68 5.69 -3.15
C GLY A 103 2.70 4.70 -2.50
N HIS A 104 3.14 3.46 -2.22
CA HIS A 104 2.33 2.49 -1.48
C HIS A 104 2.07 2.91 -0.04
N TYR A 105 3.04 3.56 0.63
CA TYR A 105 2.85 4.08 1.98
C TYR A 105 1.71 5.10 2.03
N LEU A 106 1.73 6.08 1.13
CA LEU A 106 0.68 7.09 1.04
C LEU A 106 -0.66 6.48 0.63
N GLU A 107 -0.66 5.59 -0.37
CA GLU A 107 -1.87 4.93 -0.86
C GLU A 107 -2.58 4.15 0.25
N ILE A 108 -1.84 3.32 1.01
CA ILE A 108 -2.39 2.55 2.13
C ILE A 108 -2.98 3.48 3.20
N GLY A 109 -2.29 4.58 3.52
CA GLY A 109 -2.73 5.57 4.51
C GLY A 109 -4.08 6.21 4.13
N PHE A 110 -4.21 6.70 2.90
CA PHE A 110 -5.46 7.29 2.43
C PHE A 110 -6.58 6.25 2.24
N SER A 111 -6.24 5.06 1.75
CA SER A 111 -7.18 3.93 1.62
C SER A 111 -7.79 3.55 2.96
N MET A 112 -6.97 3.40 4.01
CA MET A 112 -7.46 3.10 5.36
C MET A 112 -8.25 4.26 5.97
N ALA A 113 -7.87 5.50 5.69
CA ALA A 113 -8.62 6.67 6.15
C ALA A 113 -10.08 6.68 5.65
N TYR A 114 -10.33 6.25 4.40
CA TYR A 114 -11.69 6.07 3.90
C TYR A 114 -12.44 4.96 4.64
N ILE A 115 -11.79 3.81 4.89
CA ILE A 115 -12.39 2.69 5.62
C ILE A 115 -12.80 3.11 7.04
N TYR A 116 -11.91 3.79 7.77
CA TYR A 116 -12.19 4.28 9.11
C TYR A 116 -13.30 5.31 9.15
N TRP A 117 -13.29 6.29 8.25
CA TRP A 117 -14.38 7.28 8.19
C TRP A 117 -15.73 6.63 7.89
N SER A 118 -15.72 5.59 7.04
CA SER A 118 -16.94 4.96 6.56
C SER A 118 -17.54 3.99 7.58
N TRP A 119 -16.72 3.14 8.20
CA TRP A 119 -17.16 2.02 9.05
C TRP A 119 -16.39 1.85 10.37
N GLY A 120 -15.44 2.72 10.68
CA GLY A 120 -14.74 2.64 11.95
C GLY A 120 -15.58 3.15 13.11
N GLU A 121 -15.49 2.48 14.25
CA GLU A 121 -16.14 2.89 15.50
C GLU A 121 -15.09 3.31 16.51
N PHE A 122 -15.20 4.55 17.00
CA PHE A 122 -14.14 5.25 17.71
C PHE A 122 -14.56 5.76 19.08
N SER A 123 -13.58 6.30 19.81
CA SER A 123 -13.76 6.99 21.09
C SER A 123 -14.79 8.12 21.03
N ARG A 124 -14.91 8.78 19.87
CA ARG A 124 -15.89 9.81 19.55
C ARG A 124 -17.00 9.23 18.69
N ASP A 125 -18.24 9.67 18.89
CA ASP A 125 -19.42 9.16 18.17
C ASP A 125 -19.39 9.48 16.67
N ILE A 126 -18.77 10.60 16.30
CA ILE A 126 -18.60 11.02 14.90
C ILE A 126 -17.17 11.50 14.71
N ILE A 127 -16.47 10.92 13.73
CA ILE A 127 -15.19 11.42 13.24
C ILE A 127 -15.36 12.01 11.84
N GLY A 128 -14.71 13.15 11.59
CA GLY A 128 -14.66 13.74 10.25
C GLY A 128 -13.73 12.98 9.29
N ARG A 129 -13.77 13.34 8.01
CA ARG A 129 -12.82 12.80 7.00
C ARG A 129 -11.37 13.18 7.34
N ILE A 130 -11.14 14.39 7.85
CA ILE A 130 -9.80 14.83 8.25
C ILE A 130 -9.32 14.06 9.49
N ASP A 131 -10.20 13.85 10.47
CA ASP A 131 -9.88 13.04 11.65
C ASP A 131 -9.52 11.59 11.29
N SER A 132 -10.17 11.00 10.28
CA SER A 132 -9.85 9.65 9.84
C SER A 132 -8.51 9.56 9.12
N VAL A 133 -8.15 10.58 8.32
CA VAL A 133 -6.82 10.70 7.71
C VAL A 133 -5.77 10.84 8.81
N TYR A 134 -5.98 11.76 9.76
CA TYR A 134 -5.12 11.93 10.91
C TYR A 134 -4.91 10.61 11.68
N TYR A 135 -6.00 9.94 12.06
CA TYR A 135 -5.95 8.66 12.77
C TYR A 135 -5.19 7.58 11.98
N SER A 136 -5.46 7.47 10.68
CA SER A 136 -4.80 6.50 9.79
C SER A 136 -3.29 6.68 9.78
N PHE A 137 -2.80 7.90 9.57
CA PHE A 137 -1.36 8.17 9.54
C PHE A 137 -0.72 8.05 10.93
N VAL A 138 -1.35 8.57 11.99
CA VAL A 138 -0.86 8.45 13.38
C VAL A 138 -0.73 6.98 13.80
N THR A 139 -1.66 6.13 13.36
CA THR A 139 -1.59 4.67 13.59
C THR A 139 -0.48 4.04 12.78
N MET A 140 -0.38 4.37 11.49
CA MET A 140 0.61 3.81 10.57
C MET A 140 2.06 4.20 10.92
N THR A 141 2.26 5.37 11.54
CA THR A 141 3.55 5.83 12.07
C THR A 141 3.79 5.41 13.52
N THR A 142 2.89 4.61 14.11
CA THR A 142 2.96 4.15 15.51
C THR A 142 3.05 5.29 16.53
N LEU A 143 2.55 6.49 16.22
CA LEU A 143 2.57 7.64 17.11
C LEU A 143 1.53 7.51 18.23
N GLY A 144 0.30 7.15 17.86
CA GLY A 144 -0.75 6.78 18.81
C GLY A 144 -1.04 7.81 19.91
N TYR A 145 -1.31 9.07 19.56
CA TYR A 145 -1.56 10.14 20.54
C TYR A 145 -2.70 9.86 21.54
N GLY A 146 -3.63 8.97 21.21
CA GLY A 146 -4.69 8.51 22.11
C GLY A 146 -5.92 9.42 22.17
N ASP A 147 -5.96 10.49 21.38
CA ASP A 147 -7.09 11.40 21.25
C ASP A 147 -8.24 10.82 20.39
N ILE A 148 -7.91 9.90 19.47
CA ILE A 148 -8.82 9.04 18.71
C ILE A 148 -8.32 7.60 18.84
N TYR A 149 -9.19 6.71 19.32
CA TYR A 149 -8.86 5.28 19.47
C TYR A 149 -10.07 4.40 19.12
N PRO A 150 -9.84 3.19 18.59
CA PRO A 150 -10.90 2.28 18.15
C PRO A 150 -11.64 1.68 19.36
N LYS A 151 -12.97 1.61 19.29
CA LYS A 151 -13.81 0.98 20.31
C LYS A 151 -14.23 -0.44 19.94
N SER A 152 -14.63 -0.66 18.68
CA SER A 152 -15.06 -1.98 18.22
C SER A 152 -13.89 -2.91 17.93
N ASP A 153 -14.10 -4.21 18.12
CA ASP A 153 -13.06 -5.22 17.89
C ASP A 153 -12.60 -5.27 16.44
N LEU A 154 -13.52 -5.05 15.50
CA LEU A 154 -13.18 -4.94 14.08
C LEU A 154 -12.23 -3.76 13.81
N THR A 155 -12.53 -2.58 14.36
CA THR A 155 -11.68 -1.38 14.16
C THR A 155 -10.31 -1.57 14.83
N LYS A 156 -10.24 -2.25 15.99
CA LYS A 156 -8.98 -2.60 16.65
C LYS A 156 -8.14 -3.56 15.80
N ILE A 157 -8.76 -4.57 15.18
CA ILE A 157 -8.06 -5.52 14.30
C ILE A 157 -7.48 -4.79 13.07
N LEU A 158 -8.28 -3.92 12.44
CA LEU A 158 -7.82 -3.11 11.31
C LEU A 158 -6.65 -2.20 11.69
N ALA A 159 -6.75 -1.49 12.81
CA ALA A 159 -5.70 -0.63 13.33
C ALA A 159 -4.42 -1.40 13.64
N THR A 160 -4.55 -2.58 14.26
CA THR A 160 -3.41 -3.46 14.56
C THR A 160 -2.72 -3.91 13.28
N GLY A 161 -3.49 -4.37 12.28
CA GLY A 161 -2.95 -4.75 10.98
C GLY A 161 -2.25 -3.59 10.27
N GLN A 162 -2.83 -2.39 10.30
CA GLN A 162 -2.24 -1.21 9.69
C GLN A 162 -0.92 -0.80 10.35
N THR A 163 -0.83 -0.83 11.69
CA THR A 163 0.41 -0.56 12.43
C THR A 163 1.54 -1.47 11.96
N LEU A 164 1.28 -2.78 11.86
CA LEU A 164 2.28 -3.75 11.41
C LEU A 164 2.76 -3.43 9.98
N VAL A 165 1.82 -3.17 9.07
CA VAL A 165 2.14 -2.81 7.67
C VAL A 165 2.97 -1.53 7.61
N GLY A 166 2.61 -0.50 8.39
CA GLY A 166 3.34 0.76 8.47
C GLY A 166 4.79 0.58 8.93
N MET A 167 5.02 -0.24 9.96
CA MET A 167 6.38 -0.56 10.44
C MET A 167 7.22 -1.28 9.38
N PHE A 168 6.66 -2.30 8.71
CA PHE A 168 7.37 -3.00 7.63
C PHE A 168 7.72 -2.07 6.48
N MET A 169 6.81 -1.16 6.11
CA MET A 169 7.04 -0.17 5.07
C MET A 169 8.18 0.77 5.40
N PHE A 170 8.22 1.27 6.64
CA PHE A 170 9.29 2.14 7.09
C PHE A 170 10.66 1.43 7.02
N ALA A 171 10.72 0.16 7.43
CA ALA A 171 11.93 -0.65 7.32
C ALA A 171 12.39 -0.85 5.85
N ILE A 172 11.44 -1.11 4.94
CA ILE A 172 11.73 -1.23 3.49
C ILE A 172 12.29 0.09 2.93
N VAL A 173 11.67 1.23 3.26
CA VAL A 173 12.12 2.54 2.81
C VAL A 173 13.54 2.84 3.27
N ILE A 174 13.86 2.60 4.55
CA ILE A 174 15.21 2.78 5.08
C ILE A 174 16.20 1.84 4.37
N GLY A 175 15.87 0.56 4.22
CA GLY A 175 16.75 -0.41 3.55
C GLY A 175 17.06 -0.04 2.10
N LEU A 176 16.07 0.46 1.37
CA LEU A 176 16.26 0.94 -0.01
C LEU A 176 17.08 2.23 -0.08
N PHE A 177 16.87 3.15 0.86
CA PHE A 177 17.64 4.39 0.96
C PHE A 177 19.12 4.10 1.22
N LEU A 178 19.43 3.23 2.20
CA LEU A 178 20.80 2.83 2.51
C LEU A 178 21.47 2.08 1.36
N SER A 179 20.72 1.20 0.67
CA SER A 179 21.23 0.51 -0.51
C SER A 179 21.58 1.48 -1.64
N ARG A 180 20.85 2.60 -1.77
CA ARG A 180 21.17 3.64 -2.75
C ARG A 180 22.43 4.40 -2.36
N SER A 181 22.53 4.88 -1.12
CA SER A 181 23.70 5.65 -0.67
C SER A 181 25.00 4.85 -0.75
N SER A 182 24.93 3.52 -0.54
CA SER A 182 26.09 2.64 -0.69
C SER A 182 26.53 2.41 -2.13
N GLN A 183 25.72 2.75 -3.15
CA GLN A 183 26.10 2.63 -4.56
C GLN A 183 26.74 3.92 -5.10
N GLU A 184 26.60 5.04 -4.38
CA GLU A 184 27.19 6.34 -4.75
C GLU A 184 28.65 6.49 -4.24
N HIS A 185 29.16 5.50 -3.50
CA HIS A 185 30.54 5.40 -2.98
C HIS A 185 31.22 4.14 -3.50
#